data_AF-A0A059D182-F1
#
_entry.id   AF-A0A059D182-F1
#
_cell.length_a   1.000
_cell.length_b   1.000
_cell.length_c   1.000
_cell.angle_alpha   90.00
_cell.angle_beta   90.00
_cell.angle_gamma   90.00
#
_symmetry.space_group_name_H-M   'P 1'
#
loop_
_entity.id
_entity.type
_entity.pdbx_description
1 polymer ?
#
loop_
_entity_poly.entity_id
_entity_poly.type
_entity_poly.pdbx_seq_one_letter_code
_entity_poly.pdbx_strand_id
1 'polypeptide(L)'
;TSTGSSSSSSSSSSAYTGLANIIKLLPTGTVFLFQFLNPLLTNNGECHTYNKYLSAILIAVCGISCIISCFTDSYTGSDGSTHYGFATAKGIWPSSSSSSSTSSSGYKLRFSDFVHAFLCVIIFLILALLDTNTVKCFYPSFENTEKTVIMVLPTVIGSISSTLFTLFPSTRNGVGYPSSSTTSTT
;
A
#
# COMPACT_ATOMS: atom_id res chain seq x y z
N THR A 1 44.15 33.85 2.46
CA THR A 1 44.23 32.61 1.67
C THR A 1 43.39 31.58 2.42
N SER A 2 42.07 31.55 2.17
CA SER A 2 41.37 30.56 1.31
C SER A 2 41.48 29.14 1.89
N THR A 3 40.42 28.38 2.17
CA THR A 3 39.08 28.32 1.54
C THR A 3 38.18 27.47 2.45
N GLY A 4 36.88 27.79 2.55
CA GLY A 4 35.88 26.92 3.17
C GLY A 4 35.49 25.74 2.28
N SER A 5 34.74 24.79 2.84
CA SER A 5 33.71 24.00 2.14
C SER A 5 32.86 23.25 3.16
N SER A 6 31.67 23.79 3.37
CA SER A 6 30.50 23.14 3.97
C SER A 6 30.13 21.86 3.20
N SER A 7 29.81 20.77 3.91
CA SER A 7 29.11 19.62 3.32
C SER A 7 27.92 19.24 4.18
N SER A 8 26.77 19.73 3.71
CA SER A 8 25.40 19.41 4.10
C SER A 8 25.11 17.91 3.96
N SER A 9 24.76 17.22 5.04
CA SER A 9 24.31 15.82 4.98
C SER A 9 23.34 15.38 6.10
N SER A 10 22.58 16.31 6.69
CA SER A 10 21.64 15.99 7.80
C SER A 10 20.15 16.07 7.46
N SER A 11 19.77 16.56 6.27
CA SER A 11 18.36 16.70 5.86
C SER A 11 17.81 15.50 5.08
N SER A 12 18.67 14.67 4.49
CA SER A 12 18.25 13.53 3.68
C SER A 12 17.93 12.29 4.53
N SER A 13 18.71 12.00 5.58
CA SER A 13 18.56 10.81 6.44
C SER A 13 17.24 10.81 7.22
N SER A 14 16.79 11.95 7.72
CA SER A 14 15.50 12.10 8.42
C SER A 14 14.31 11.93 7.48
N ALA A 15 14.42 12.41 6.23
CA ALA A 15 13.39 12.22 5.21
C ALA A 15 13.29 10.75 4.78
N TYR A 16 14.42 10.06 4.58
CA TYR A 16 14.42 8.62 4.30
C TYR A 16 13.93 7.79 5.48
N THR A 17 14.21 8.20 6.72
CA THR A 17 13.70 7.51 7.92
C THR A 17 12.20 7.76 8.12
N GLY A 18 11.72 8.98 7.84
CA GLY A 18 10.30 9.31 7.82
C GLY A 18 9.55 8.54 6.74
N LEU A 19 10.08 8.49 5.52
CA LEU A 19 9.55 7.68 4.42
C LEU A 19 9.62 6.19 4.75
N ALA A 20 10.70 5.70 5.35
CA ALA A 20 10.82 4.30 5.78
C ALA A 20 9.81 3.95 6.89
N ASN A 21 9.49 4.88 7.78
CA ASN A 21 8.42 4.69 8.78
C ASN A 21 7.02 4.75 8.14
N ILE A 22 6.80 5.60 7.14
CA ILE A 22 5.54 5.66 6.38
C ILE A 22 5.33 4.39 5.52
N ILE A 23 6.40 3.89 4.89
CA ILE A 23 6.44 2.63 4.13
C ILE A 23 6.19 1.43 5.05
N LYS A 24 6.68 1.48 6.29
CA LYS A 24 6.46 0.46 7.32
C LYS A 24 5.02 0.34 7.81
N LEU A 25 4.16 1.28 7.44
CA LEU A 25 2.86 1.40 8.08
C LEU A 25 1.72 0.74 7.28
N LEU A 26 1.79 0.55 5.95
CA LEU A 26 0.51 0.58 5.23
C LEU A 26 0.42 -0.13 3.85
N PRO A 27 -0.60 -1.01 3.68
CA PRO A 27 -1.40 -1.20 2.45
C PRO A 27 -2.11 0.09 1.95
N THR A 28 -2.08 1.19 2.70
CA THR A 28 -2.38 2.55 2.20
C THR A 28 -1.14 3.32 1.71
N GLY A 29 0.08 2.80 1.87
CA GLY A 29 1.31 3.43 1.38
C GLY A 29 1.34 3.53 -0.14
N THR A 30 0.73 2.57 -0.84
CA THR A 30 0.57 2.58 -2.30
C THR A 30 -0.38 3.68 -2.77
N VAL A 31 -1.48 3.92 -2.05
CA VAL A 31 -2.45 5.00 -2.32
C VAL A 31 -1.80 6.36 -2.08
N PHE A 32 -1.11 6.54 -0.95
CA PHE A 32 -0.38 7.78 -0.66
C PHE A 32 0.75 8.04 -1.66
N LEU A 33 1.51 6.99 -2.02
CA LEU A 33 2.57 7.09 -3.02
C LEU A 33 2.02 7.46 -4.39
N PHE A 34 0.90 6.86 -4.80
CA PHE A 34 0.19 7.25 -5.99
C PHE A 34 -0.22 8.72 -5.92
N GLN A 35 -0.89 9.16 -4.85
CA GLN A 35 -1.36 10.55 -4.73
C GLN A 35 -0.21 11.57 -4.76
N PHE A 36 0.96 11.21 -4.22
CA PHE A 36 2.15 12.06 -4.24
C PHE A 36 2.84 12.09 -5.60
N LEU A 37 3.01 10.94 -6.25
CA LEU A 37 3.71 10.83 -7.52
C LEU A 37 2.85 11.21 -8.72
N ASN A 38 1.54 11.01 -8.66
CA ASN A 38 0.64 11.27 -9.78
C ASN A 38 0.71 12.73 -10.30
N PRO A 39 0.66 13.79 -9.47
CA PRO A 39 0.79 15.16 -9.97
C PRO A 39 2.17 15.44 -10.58
N LEU A 40 3.24 14.79 -10.10
CA LEU A 40 4.59 14.92 -10.65
C LEU A 40 4.72 14.23 -12.03
N LEU A 41 4.13 13.04 -12.18
CA LEU A 41 4.20 12.25 -13.41
C LEU A 41 3.23 12.72 -14.49
N THR A 42 2.11 13.34 -14.10
CA THR A 42 1.09 13.86 -15.02
C THR A 42 1.31 15.32 -15.42
N ASN A 43 2.35 15.98 -14.90
CA ASN A 43 2.59 17.42 -15.06
C ASN A 43 1.34 18.24 -14.66
N ASN A 44 0.79 17.99 -13.47
CA ASN A 44 -0.43 18.61 -12.96
C ASN A 44 -1.68 18.45 -13.86
N GLY A 45 -1.71 17.41 -14.70
CA GLY A 45 -2.83 17.10 -15.60
C GLY A 45 -2.65 17.61 -17.03
N GLU A 46 -1.60 18.37 -17.35
CA GLU A 46 -1.24 18.70 -18.74
C GLU A 46 -0.47 17.54 -19.37
N CYS A 47 -1.22 16.56 -19.86
CA CYS A 47 -0.68 15.26 -20.19
C CYS A 47 -0.28 15.12 -21.66
N HIS A 48 1.03 15.07 -21.91
CA HIS A 48 1.58 14.54 -23.15
C HIS A 48 1.57 13.00 -23.16
N THR A 49 1.78 12.40 -24.34
CA THR A 49 1.78 10.94 -24.54
C THR A 49 2.71 10.19 -23.57
N TYR A 50 3.87 10.76 -23.22
CA TYR A 50 4.80 10.16 -22.27
C TYR A 50 4.25 10.14 -20.82
N ASN A 51 3.61 11.22 -20.38
CA ASN A 51 3.01 11.34 -19.04
C ASN A 51 1.88 10.31 -18.85
N LYS A 52 1.14 9.99 -19.93
CA LYS A 52 0.15 8.89 -19.92
C LYS A 52 0.80 7.55 -19.64
N TYR A 53 1.91 7.22 -20.31
CA TYR A 53 2.62 5.96 -20.03
C TYR A 53 3.15 5.91 -18.61
N LEU A 54 3.76 6.99 -18.12
CA LEU A 54 4.27 7.05 -16.74
C LEU A 54 3.16 6.88 -15.69
N SER A 55 2.03 7.57 -15.84
CA SER A 55 0.89 7.43 -14.94
C SER A 55 0.29 6.02 -15.01
N ALA A 56 0.17 5.42 -16.21
CA ALA A 56 -0.28 4.04 -16.35
C ALA A 56 0.66 3.02 -15.68
N ILE A 57 1.98 3.21 -15.81
CA ILE A 57 2.99 2.38 -15.13
C ILE A 57 2.88 2.54 -13.62
N LEU A 58 2.73 3.77 -13.12
CA LEU A 58 2.55 4.04 -11.70
C LEU A 58 1.31 3.33 -11.15
N ILE A 59 0.17 3.42 -11.84
CA ILE A 59 -1.07 2.72 -11.47
C ILE A 59 -0.83 1.20 -11.43
N ALA A 60 -0.18 0.65 -12.44
CA ALA A 60 0.11 -0.79 -12.50
C ALA A 60 1.01 -1.24 -11.35
N VAL A 61 2.10 -0.52 -11.07
CA VAL A 61 3.04 -0.84 -9.98
C VAL A 61 2.36 -0.74 -8.62
N CYS A 62 1.59 0.32 -8.37
CA CYS A 62 0.84 0.49 -7.13
C CYS A 62 -0.23 -0.60 -6.96
N GLY A 63 -0.95 -0.95 -8.04
CA GLY A 63 -1.93 -2.03 -8.04
C GLY A 63 -1.31 -3.40 -7.73
N ILE A 64 -0.18 -3.73 -8.36
CA ILE A 64 0.59 -4.95 -8.07
C ILE A 64 1.05 -4.96 -6.61
N SER A 65 1.54 -3.83 -6.11
CA SER A 65 1.95 -3.71 -4.70
C SER A 65 0.77 -3.92 -3.75
N CYS A 66 -0.43 -3.40 -4.05
CA CYS A 66 -1.63 -3.68 -3.26
C CYS A 66 -1.93 -5.19 -3.16
N ILE A 67 -1.80 -5.92 -4.27
CA ILE A 67 -1.99 -7.38 -4.29
C ILE A 67 -0.95 -8.05 -3.40
N ILE A 68 0.33 -7.74 -3.59
CA ILE A 68 1.43 -8.35 -2.82
C ILE A 68 1.24 -8.09 -1.32
N SER A 69 0.86 -6.88 -0.93
CA SER A 69 0.59 -6.52 0.46
C SER A 69 -0.56 -7.33 1.07
N CYS A 70 -1.60 -7.67 0.31
CA CYS A 70 -2.73 -8.47 0.83
C CYS A 70 -2.35 -9.93 1.14
N PHE A 71 -1.31 -10.44 0.47
CA PHE A 71 -0.78 -11.79 0.73
C PHE A 71 0.45 -11.77 1.65
N THR A 72 0.92 -10.59 2.04
CA THR A 72 2.05 -10.45 2.96
C THR A 72 1.55 -10.45 4.39
N ASP A 73 2.18 -11.24 5.23
CA ASP A 73 1.83 -11.41 6.64
C ASP A 73 3.09 -11.28 7.50
N SER A 74 2.92 -10.87 8.74
CA SER A 74 3.99 -10.81 9.72
C SER A 74 3.95 -12.00 10.68
N TYR A 75 5.12 -12.48 11.05
CA TYR A 75 5.28 -13.58 11.99
C TYR A 75 6.45 -13.31 12.94
N THR A 76 6.32 -13.75 14.19
CA THR A 76 7.41 -13.65 15.16
C THR A 76 8.32 -14.87 15.03
N GLY A 77 9.60 -14.63 14.76
CA GLY A 77 10.62 -15.66 14.68
C GLY A 77 11.05 -16.17 16.05
N SER A 78 11.82 -17.25 16.08
CA SER A 78 12.42 -17.80 17.32
C SER A 78 13.43 -16.85 17.97
N ASP A 79 13.89 -15.84 17.24
CA ASP A 79 14.74 -14.74 17.68
C ASP A 79 13.97 -13.62 18.38
N GLY A 80 12.64 -13.74 18.50
CA GLY A 80 11.78 -12.71 19.08
C GLY A 80 11.56 -11.50 18.16
N SER A 81 12.08 -11.52 16.93
CA SER A 81 11.92 -10.43 15.96
C SER A 81 10.73 -10.67 15.04
N THR A 82 10.12 -9.58 14.54
CA THR A 82 9.05 -9.66 13.55
C THR A 82 9.64 -9.79 12.15
N HIS A 83 9.25 -10.85 11.46
CA HIS A 83 9.61 -11.14 10.07
C HIS A 83 8.38 -11.04 9.18
N TYR A 84 8.60 -10.84 7.88
CA TYR A 84 7.53 -10.76 6.89
C TYR A 84 7.67 -11.90 5.88
N GLY A 85 6.54 -12.45 5.47
CA GLY A 85 6.51 -13.47 4.44
C GLY A 85 5.21 -13.47 3.64
N PHE A 86 5.24 -14.22 2.56
CA PHE A 86 4.14 -14.40 1.63
C PHE A 86 3.33 -15.63 2.02
N ALA A 87 2.02 -15.46 2.18
CA ALA A 87 1.12 -16.57 2.38
C ALA A 87 1.16 -17.51 1.17
N THR A 88 1.26 -18.81 1.42
CA THR A 88 1.19 -19.88 0.41
C THR A 88 0.20 -20.95 0.87
N ALA A 89 -0.22 -21.84 -0.03
CA ALA A 89 -1.09 -22.96 0.33
C ALA A 89 -0.47 -23.90 1.39
N LYS A 90 0.87 -23.90 1.52
CA LYS A 90 1.62 -24.72 2.47
C LYS A 90 1.92 -24.03 3.80
N GLY A 91 1.69 -22.73 3.91
CA GLY A 91 2.10 -21.90 5.06
C GLY A 91 2.72 -20.59 4.58
N ILE A 92 3.57 -19.95 5.38
CA ILE A 92 4.24 -18.70 4.99
C ILE A 92 5.61 -18.96 4.36
N TRP A 93 5.96 -18.20 3.31
CA TRP A 93 7.25 -18.25 2.63
C TRP A 93 8.01 -16.92 2.79
N PRO A 94 9.31 -16.90 3.07
CA PRO A 94 10.20 -18.05 3.26
C PRO A 94 9.88 -18.80 4.56
N SER A 95 9.84 -20.13 4.47
CA SER A 95 9.63 -20.99 5.63
C SER A 95 10.89 -20.97 6.48
N SER A 96 10.85 -20.32 7.63
CA SER A 96 11.97 -20.40 8.59
C SER A 96 12.13 -21.85 9.04
N SER A 97 13.34 -22.40 8.89
CA SER A 97 13.68 -23.81 9.14
C SER A 97 13.48 -24.26 10.58
N SER A 98 13.26 -23.33 11.52
CA SER A 98 13.25 -23.59 12.97
C SER A 98 11.88 -23.56 13.63
N SER A 99 10.76 -23.41 12.91
CA SER A 99 9.47 -23.22 13.59
C SER A 99 8.28 -23.93 12.95
N SER A 100 7.76 -24.91 13.71
CA SER A 100 6.43 -25.52 13.56
C SER A 100 5.27 -24.51 13.57
N SER A 101 5.53 -23.23 13.87
CA SER A 101 4.56 -22.13 13.82
C SER A 101 4.28 -21.62 12.40
N THR A 102 5.26 -21.63 11.48
CA THR A 102 5.12 -21.11 10.09
C THR A 102 4.26 -22.02 9.20
N SER A 103 4.07 -23.27 9.60
CA SER A 103 3.22 -24.28 8.93
C SER A 103 1.82 -24.40 9.54
N SER A 104 1.49 -23.57 10.54
CA SER A 104 0.18 -23.55 11.18
C SER A 104 -0.93 -23.17 10.19
N SER A 105 -2.13 -23.73 10.39
CA SER A 105 -3.32 -23.41 9.58
C SER A 105 -3.70 -21.92 9.59
N GLY A 106 -3.16 -21.14 10.55
CA GLY A 106 -3.33 -19.69 10.60
C GLY A 106 -2.62 -18.95 9.45
N TYR A 107 -1.46 -19.45 9.01
CA TYR A 107 -0.64 -18.78 7.99
C TYR A 107 -0.91 -19.24 6.55
N LYS A 108 -1.72 -20.29 6.36
CA LYS A 108 -2.11 -20.80 5.04
C LYS A 108 -3.02 -19.82 4.30
N LEU A 109 -2.87 -19.77 2.99
CA LEU A 109 -3.70 -18.96 2.09
C LEU A 109 -5.20 -19.29 2.25
N ARG A 110 -6.03 -18.27 2.44
CA ARG A 110 -7.49 -18.41 2.60
C ARG A 110 -8.23 -17.80 1.42
N PHE A 111 -9.44 -18.30 1.15
CA PHE A 111 -10.31 -17.68 0.14
C PHE A 111 -10.59 -16.20 0.44
N SER A 112 -10.72 -15.85 1.73
CA SER A 112 -10.84 -14.47 2.19
C SER A 112 -9.68 -13.59 1.72
N ASP A 113 -8.45 -14.12 1.65
CA ASP A 113 -7.26 -13.35 1.22
C ASP A 113 -7.42 -12.89 -0.24
N PHE A 114 -8.00 -13.72 -1.11
CA PHE A 114 -8.31 -13.35 -2.50
C PHE A 114 -9.43 -12.31 -2.60
N VAL A 115 -10.48 -12.44 -1.79
CA VAL A 115 -11.57 -11.45 -1.74
C VAL A 115 -11.04 -10.08 -1.32
N HIS A 116 -10.18 -10.05 -0.30
CA HIS A 116 -9.52 -8.81 0.15
C HIS A 116 -8.62 -8.23 -0.92
N ALA A 117 -7.76 -9.05 -1.53
CA ALA A 117 -6.86 -8.60 -2.59
C ALA A 117 -7.63 -8.00 -3.76
N PHE A 118 -8.71 -8.66 -4.21
CA PHE A 118 -9.56 -8.16 -5.28
C PHE A 118 -10.25 -6.85 -4.91
N LEU A 119 -10.83 -6.77 -3.71
CA LEU A 119 -11.47 -5.56 -3.21
C LEU A 119 -10.48 -4.39 -3.12
N CYS A 120 -9.29 -4.62 -2.54
CA CYS A 120 -8.23 -3.62 -2.46
C CYS A 120 -7.81 -3.09 -3.83
N VAL A 121 -7.66 -3.97 -4.83
CA VAL A 121 -7.29 -3.57 -6.19
C VAL A 121 -8.41 -2.76 -6.85
N ILE A 122 -9.67 -3.19 -6.73
CA ILE A 122 -10.80 -2.43 -7.30
C ILE A 122 -10.89 -1.04 -6.67
N ILE A 123 -10.80 -0.96 -5.35
CA ILE A 123 -10.83 0.32 -4.63
C ILE A 123 -9.69 1.20 -5.10
N PHE A 124 -8.47 0.67 -5.16
CA PHE A 124 -7.30 1.40 -5.64
C PHE A 124 -7.50 1.90 -7.08
N LEU A 125 -7.97 1.05 -7.99
CA LEU A 125 -8.19 1.43 -9.39
C LEU A 125 -9.26 2.51 -9.51
N ILE A 126 -10.35 2.42 -8.77
CA ILE A 126 -11.39 3.45 -8.78
C ILE A 126 -10.79 4.79 -8.29
N LEU A 127 -10.09 4.78 -7.15
CA LEU A 127 -9.44 5.99 -6.63
C LEU A 127 -8.39 6.56 -7.58
N ALA A 128 -7.60 5.70 -8.22
CA ALA A 128 -6.53 6.11 -9.13
C ALA A 128 -7.07 6.66 -10.46
N LEU A 129 -8.08 6.01 -11.04
CA LEU A 129 -8.69 6.41 -12.32
C LEU A 129 -9.60 7.63 -12.18
N LEU A 130 -10.22 7.83 -11.00
CA LEU A 130 -11.04 9.00 -10.71
C LEU A 130 -10.26 10.12 -10.00
N ASP A 131 -8.94 9.97 -9.80
CA ASP A 131 -8.10 11.08 -9.35
C ASP A 131 -8.15 12.22 -10.37
N THR A 132 -8.21 13.45 -9.87
CA THR A 132 -8.40 14.64 -10.73
C THR A 132 -7.33 14.76 -11.81
N ASN A 133 -6.07 14.43 -11.51
CA ASN A 133 -4.99 14.53 -12.49
C ASN A 133 -5.06 13.38 -13.51
N THR A 134 -5.45 12.18 -13.06
CA THR A 134 -5.66 11.03 -13.95
C THR A 134 -6.83 11.28 -14.91
N VAL A 135 -7.97 11.79 -14.41
CA VAL A 135 -9.13 12.14 -15.25
C VAL A 135 -8.75 13.19 -16.27
N LYS A 136 -8.10 14.29 -15.86
CA LYS A 136 -7.63 15.32 -16.80
C LYS A 136 -6.68 14.75 -17.86
N CYS A 137 -5.80 13.84 -17.46
CA CYS A 137 -4.80 13.25 -18.35
C CYS A 137 -5.39 12.23 -19.35
N PHE A 138 -6.20 11.28 -18.88
CA PHE A 138 -6.69 10.15 -19.70
C PHE A 138 -8.07 10.40 -20.29
N TYR A 139 -8.91 11.15 -19.58
CA TYR A 139 -10.33 11.34 -19.87
C TYR A 139 -10.73 12.82 -19.79
N PRO A 140 -10.07 13.76 -20.51
CA PRO A 140 -10.35 15.19 -20.38
C PRO A 140 -11.83 15.53 -20.69
N SER A 141 -12.49 14.77 -21.56
CA SER A 141 -13.93 14.92 -21.84
C SER A 141 -14.82 14.64 -20.62
N PHE A 142 -14.33 13.87 -19.65
CA PHE A 142 -14.98 13.56 -18.38
C PHE A 142 -14.65 14.58 -17.29
N GLU A 143 -13.86 15.63 -17.53
CA GLU A 143 -13.61 16.68 -16.53
C GLU A 143 -14.91 17.39 -16.10
N ASN A 144 -15.90 17.45 -16.98
CA ASN A 144 -17.24 17.96 -16.68
C ASN A 144 -18.10 16.98 -15.86
N THR A 145 -17.65 15.73 -15.68
CA THR A 145 -18.29 14.79 -14.73
C THR A 145 -18.26 15.45 -13.36
N GLU A 146 -19.44 15.54 -12.74
CA GLU A 146 -19.67 16.37 -11.55
C GLU A 146 -18.56 16.22 -10.52
N LYS A 147 -17.89 17.33 -10.16
CA LYS A 147 -16.99 17.42 -8.99
C LYS A 147 -17.61 16.79 -7.74
N THR A 148 -18.94 16.80 -7.66
CA THR A 148 -19.77 16.09 -6.69
C THR A 148 -19.46 14.59 -6.62
N VAL A 149 -19.37 13.88 -7.76
CA VAL A 149 -19.06 12.45 -7.80
C VAL A 149 -17.68 12.19 -7.21
N ILE A 150 -16.66 12.97 -7.60
CA ILE A 150 -15.28 12.80 -7.11
C ILE A 150 -15.18 13.09 -5.60
N MET A 151 -15.94 14.05 -5.06
CA MET A 151 -15.96 14.33 -3.63
C MET A 151 -16.67 13.25 -2.79
N VAL A 152 -17.77 12.68 -3.30
CA VAL A 152 -18.59 11.71 -2.55
C VAL A 152 -18.00 10.30 -2.65
N LEU A 153 -17.26 10.00 -3.71
CA LEU A 153 -16.73 8.68 -4.02
C LEU A 153 -15.86 8.07 -2.89
N PRO A 154 -14.89 8.77 -2.26
CA PRO A 154 -14.13 8.21 -1.14
C PRO A 154 -15.01 7.77 0.03
N THR A 155 -16.09 8.50 0.30
CA THR A 155 -17.03 8.20 1.39
C THR A 155 -17.82 6.94 1.09
N VAL A 156 -18.34 6.81 -0.14
CA VAL A 156 -19.11 5.63 -0.58
C VAL A 156 -18.23 4.38 -0.64
N ILE A 157 -17.02 4.51 -1.16
CA ILE A 157 -16.06 3.40 -1.18
C ILE A 157 -15.65 3.01 0.24
N GLY A 158 -15.41 4.01 1.10
CA GLY A 158 -15.09 3.79 2.52
C GLY A 158 -16.18 3.03 3.26
N SER A 159 -17.46 3.35 3.04
CA SER A 159 -18.58 2.67 3.69
C SER A 159 -18.78 1.23 3.18
N ILE A 160 -18.71 1.01 1.87
CA ILE A 160 -18.82 -0.33 1.27
C ILE A 160 -17.65 -1.20 1.72
N SER A 161 -16.43 -0.67 1.64
CA SER A 161 -15.23 -1.40 2.05
C SER A 161 -15.25 -1.77 3.53
N SER A 162 -15.62 -0.84 4.40
CA SER A 162 -15.79 -1.11 5.83
C SER A 162 -16.76 -2.27 6.08
N THR A 163 -17.91 -2.28 5.39
CA THR A 163 -18.91 -3.35 5.51
C THR A 163 -18.37 -4.70 5.01
N LEU A 164 -17.63 -4.71 3.90
CA LEU A 164 -17.08 -5.95 3.35
C LEU A 164 -15.94 -6.51 4.22
N PHE A 165 -15.09 -5.65 4.78
CA PHE A 165 -14.02 -6.08 5.69
C PHE A 165 -14.54 -6.57 7.04
N THR A 166 -15.73 -6.14 7.48
CA THR A 166 -16.36 -6.74 8.67
C THR A 166 -16.99 -8.10 8.38
N LEU A 167 -17.58 -8.29 7.20
CA LEU A 167 -18.18 -9.57 6.78
C LEU A 167 -17.12 -10.63 6.45
N PHE A 168 -16.02 -10.21 5.87
CA PHE A 168 -14.86 -11.04 5.58
C PHE A 168 -13.69 -10.45 6.36
N PRO A 169 -13.43 -10.87 7.60
CA PRO A 169 -12.28 -10.38 8.35
C PRO A 169 -10.99 -11.00 7.82
N SER A 170 -9.96 -10.17 7.61
CA SER A 170 -8.60 -10.65 7.38
C SER A 170 -7.98 -11.09 8.71
N THR A 171 -7.34 -12.26 8.72
CA THR A 171 -6.54 -12.73 9.87
C THR A 171 -5.06 -12.42 9.71
N ARG A 172 -4.68 -11.59 8.73
CA ARG A 172 -3.30 -11.26 8.40
C ARG A 172 -2.83 -10.02 9.15
N ASN A 173 -1.70 -10.14 9.82
CA ASN A 173 -1.00 -9.04 10.45
C ASN A 173 -0.10 -8.41 9.38
N GLY A 174 -0.67 -7.56 8.54
CA GLY A 174 0.08 -6.85 7.50
C GLY A 174 1.20 -5.96 8.06
N VAL A 175 1.98 -5.37 7.15
CA VAL A 175 3.00 -4.36 7.45
C VAL A 175 2.33 -3.19 8.20
N GLY A 176 2.69 -2.99 9.48
CA GLY A 176 2.18 -1.90 10.32
C GLY A 176 1.30 -2.29 11.52
N TYR A 177 0.91 -3.57 11.67
CA TYR A 177 0.20 -4.01 12.88
C TYR A 177 1.15 -4.04 14.08
N PRO A 178 0.74 -3.52 15.26
CA PRO A 178 1.54 -3.65 16.46
C PRO A 178 1.68 -5.13 16.82
N SER A 179 2.92 -5.59 17.02
CA SER A 179 3.18 -6.94 17.55
C SER A 179 2.42 -7.06 18.88
N SER A 180 1.53 -8.06 19.00
CA SER A 180 0.69 -8.25 20.20
C SER A 180 1.48 -8.75 21.42
N SER A 181 2.77 -8.42 21.53
CA SER A 181 3.65 -8.80 22.62
C SER A 181 3.94 -7.59 23.53
N THR A 182 2.88 -7.07 24.16
CA THR A 182 3.03 -6.41 25.46
C THR A 182 1.94 -6.96 26.38
N THR A 183 2.15 -8.19 26.83
CA THR A 183 1.60 -8.58 28.13
C THR A 183 2.47 -7.86 29.16
N SER A 184 2.02 -6.69 29.58
CA SER A 184 2.50 -6.04 30.80
C SER A 184 2.11 -6.93 31.97
N THR A 185 3.04 -7.73 32.46
CA THR A 185 2.93 -8.27 33.81
C THR A 185 3.69 -7.30 34.72
N THR A 186 2.90 -6.67 35.59
CA THR A 186 3.25 -5.93 36.81
C THR A 186 4.51 -6.39 37.52
#